data_AF-A0A6G1E543-F1
#
_entry.id   AF-A0A6G1E543-F1
#
_cell.length_a   1.000
_cell.length_b   1.000
_cell.length_c   1.000
_cell.angle_alpha   90.00
_cell.angle_beta   90.00
_cell.angle_gamma   90.00
#
_symmetry.space_group_name_H-M   'P 1'
#
loop_
_entity.id
_entity.type
_entity.pdbx_description
1 polymer ?
#
loop_
_entity_poly.entity_id
_entity_poly.type
_entity_poly.pdbx_seq_one_letter_code
_entity_poly.pdbx_strand_id
1 'polypeptide(L)'
;MQAMSSARHVACYQRWIAGQEAGLGDLEAALANAAAGHATDAELRAAVERCIRGYAEYVTSRRTLAREDGAALLAPPWCTSFENSVLWLGGCRPSLTIRLLYSLSGEGLEEHIEEFISSARGALGDARGMGLLGITARQLELVNDLHRRTLRDENALSDRLATLQEDIADRPLLPIVRERAMAAAAALGSGARDGLGAGCFVLARPAGVVDPEVDAAIGSYKAGLGRLLEEADELRLSTARTLATEILTPRQAVETLVAAKQLHLAVRDWSHRRGHVLAQPARPPLASPAQSSDRANP
;
A
#
# COMPACT_ATOMS: atom_id res chain seq x y z
N MET A 1 19.77 1.73 -17.50
CA MET A 1 19.40 2.58 -16.35
C MET A 1 18.07 2.17 -15.70
N GLN A 2 16.98 1.99 -16.46
CA GLN A 2 15.64 1.66 -15.93
C GLN A 2 15.57 0.30 -15.17
N ALA A 3 16.26 -0.73 -15.65
CA ALA A 3 16.34 -2.04 -14.96
C ALA A 3 17.08 -1.96 -13.61
N MET A 4 18.14 -1.13 -13.51
CA MET A 4 18.89 -0.93 -12.26
C MET A 4 18.11 -0.08 -11.25
N SER A 5 17.32 0.89 -11.72
CA SER A 5 16.39 1.64 -10.88
C SER A 5 15.32 0.72 -10.29
N SER A 6 14.70 -0.14 -11.10
CA SER A 6 13.72 -1.14 -10.63
C SER A 6 14.31 -2.08 -9.55
N ALA A 7 15.53 -2.58 -9.74
CA ALA A 7 16.19 -3.43 -8.75
C ALA A 7 16.39 -2.76 -7.37
N ARG A 8 16.73 -1.46 -7.35
CA ARG A 8 16.87 -0.68 -6.10
C ARG A 8 15.55 -0.52 -5.38
N HIS A 9 14.46 -0.29 -6.10
CA HIS A 9 13.12 -0.19 -5.51
C HIS A 9 12.69 -1.54 -4.88
N VAL A 10 12.89 -2.64 -5.61
CA VAL A 10 12.60 -3.99 -5.10
C VAL A 10 13.43 -4.29 -3.86
N ALA A 11 14.74 -4.04 -3.88
CA ALA A 11 15.61 -4.28 -2.74
C ALA A 11 15.22 -3.44 -1.51
N CYS A 12 14.81 -2.18 -1.72
CA CYS A 12 14.30 -1.32 -0.65
C CYS A 12 13.02 -1.91 -0.02
N TYR A 13 12.09 -2.39 -0.85
CA TYR A 13 10.84 -2.99 -0.37
C TYR A 13 11.08 -4.34 0.33
N GLN A 14 11.96 -5.20 -0.20
CA GLN A 14 12.30 -6.47 0.45
C GLN A 14 12.95 -6.25 1.82
N ARG A 15 13.85 -5.28 1.94
CA ARG A 15 14.45 -4.90 3.22
C ARG A 15 13.39 -4.40 4.20
N TRP A 16 12.41 -3.63 3.71
CA TRP A 16 11.28 -3.19 4.51
C TRP A 16 10.46 -4.35 5.07
N ILE A 17 10.07 -5.31 4.24
CA ILE A 17 9.30 -6.49 4.66
C ILE A 17 10.08 -7.33 5.68
N ALA A 18 11.35 -7.63 5.41
CA ALA A 18 12.21 -8.35 6.35
C ALA A 18 12.33 -7.61 7.70
N GLY A 19 12.42 -6.27 7.66
CA GLY A 19 12.39 -5.44 8.87
C GLY A 19 11.05 -5.46 9.60
N GLN A 20 9.93 -5.65 8.89
CA GLN A 20 8.62 -5.83 9.52
C GLN A 20 8.51 -7.17 10.25
N GLU A 21 9.00 -8.25 9.64
CA GLU A 21 9.04 -9.60 10.23
C GLU A 21 9.94 -9.65 11.46
N ALA A 22 11.19 -9.17 11.35
CA ALA A 22 12.10 -9.11 12.49
C ALA A 22 11.56 -8.22 13.61
N GLY A 23 11.02 -7.06 13.26
CA GLY A 23 10.41 -6.14 14.22
C GLY A 23 9.13 -6.69 14.87
N LEU A 24 8.40 -7.60 14.22
CA LEU A 24 7.27 -8.30 14.84
C LEU A 24 7.76 -9.24 15.93
N GLY A 25 8.74 -10.10 15.62
CA GLY A 25 9.32 -11.02 16.60
C GLY A 25 9.90 -10.30 17.83
N ASP A 26 10.57 -9.16 17.62
CA ASP A 26 11.08 -8.32 18.71
C ASP A 26 9.98 -7.78 19.62
N LEU A 27 8.84 -7.35 19.06
CA LEU A 27 7.72 -6.81 19.81
C LEU A 27 6.95 -7.92 20.55
N GLU A 28 6.77 -9.08 19.93
CA GLU A 28 6.15 -10.27 20.55
C GLU A 28 7.01 -10.77 21.73
N ALA A 29 8.33 -10.82 21.58
CA ALA A 29 9.24 -11.14 22.68
C ALA A 29 9.16 -10.11 23.82
N ALA A 30 9.07 -8.81 23.49
CA ALA A 30 8.90 -7.76 24.50
C ALA A 30 7.56 -7.91 25.25
N LEU A 31 6.48 -8.26 24.55
CA LEU A 31 5.16 -8.49 25.15
C LEU A 31 5.15 -9.74 26.04
N ALA A 32 5.78 -10.83 25.60
CA ALA A 32 5.92 -12.05 26.40
C ALA A 32 6.73 -11.80 27.69
N ASN A 33 7.83 -11.06 27.59
CA ASN A 33 8.63 -10.66 28.76
C ASN A 33 7.83 -9.76 29.71
N ALA A 34 7.01 -8.84 29.19
CA ALA A 34 6.13 -8.03 30.01
C ALA A 34 5.05 -8.86 30.72
N ALA A 35 4.47 -9.85 30.05
CA ALA A 35 3.51 -10.77 30.65
C ALA A 35 4.13 -11.62 31.76
N ALA A 36 5.41 -12.00 31.63
CA ALA A 36 6.18 -12.69 32.66
C ALA A 36 6.65 -11.78 33.82
N GLY A 37 6.38 -10.47 33.76
CA GLY A 37 6.86 -9.49 34.75
C GLY A 37 8.36 -9.20 34.66
N HIS A 38 9.01 -9.61 33.57
CA HIS A 38 10.45 -9.46 33.36
C HIS A 38 10.82 -8.20 32.56
N ALA A 39 9.85 -7.56 31.89
CA ALA A 39 10.10 -6.32 31.14
C ALA A 39 9.60 -5.10 31.91
N THR A 40 10.45 -4.09 31.95
CA THR A 40 10.15 -2.75 32.43
C THR A 40 9.48 -1.90 31.36
N ASP A 41 8.77 -0.88 31.81
CA ASP A 41 8.20 0.17 30.99
C ASP A 41 9.25 0.85 30.07
N ALA A 42 10.51 0.93 30.52
CA ALA A 42 11.62 1.48 29.73
C ALA A 42 12.02 0.55 28.57
N GLU A 43 12.02 -0.76 28.78
CA GLU A 43 12.33 -1.74 27.73
C GLU A 43 11.23 -1.78 26.66
N LEU A 44 9.96 -1.66 27.06
CA LEU A 44 8.84 -1.54 26.13
C LEU A 44 8.93 -0.26 25.30
N ARG A 45 9.26 0.90 25.92
CA ARG A 45 9.52 2.14 25.18
C ARG A 45 10.67 1.98 24.19
N ALA A 46 11.74 1.31 24.59
CA ALA A 46 12.87 1.04 23.69
C ALA A 46 12.47 0.15 22.50
N ALA A 47 11.58 -0.83 22.70
CA ALA A 47 11.03 -1.64 21.61
C ALA A 47 10.15 -0.81 20.65
N VAL A 48 9.29 0.05 21.19
CA VAL A 48 8.47 0.99 20.39
C VAL A 48 9.36 1.92 19.56
N GLU A 49 10.36 2.57 20.17
CA GLU A 49 11.26 3.48 19.46
C GLU A 49 12.08 2.76 18.38
N ARG A 50 12.52 1.52 18.62
CA ARG A 50 13.17 0.70 17.58
C ARG A 50 12.23 0.45 16.40
N CYS A 51 10.97 0.13 16.66
CA CYS A 51 9.96 -0.06 15.63
C CYS A 51 9.76 1.22 14.82
N ILE A 52 9.49 2.35 15.47
CA ILE A 52 9.27 3.65 14.82
C ILE A 52 10.52 4.09 14.03
N ARG A 53 11.73 3.84 14.54
CA ARG A 53 12.97 4.10 13.81
C ARG A 53 13.06 3.30 12.52
N GLY A 54 12.69 2.02 12.53
CA GLY A 54 12.64 1.20 11.31
C GLY A 54 11.67 1.75 10.25
N TYR A 55 10.52 2.29 10.67
CA TYR A 55 9.63 3.04 9.77
C TYR A 55 10.29 4.30 9.22
N ALA A 56 10.97 5.09 10.07
CA ALA A 56 11.65 6.32 9.65
C ALA A 56 12.80 6.06 8.65
N GLU A 57 13.57 5.00 8.84
CA GLU A 57 14.63 4.56 7.93
C GLU A 57 14.06 4.14 6.57
N TYR A 58 12.94 3.42 6.57
CA TYR A 58 12.23 3.08 5.33
C TYR A 58 11.71 4.31 4.59
N VAL A 59 11.04 5.23 5.30
CA VAL A 59 10.56 6.50 4.71
C VAL A 59 11.72 7.30 4.10
N THR A 60 12.86 7.36 4.79
CA THR A 60 14.05 8.07 4.28
C THR A 60 14.61 7.43 3.02
N SER A 61 14.68 6.09 2.99
CA SER A 61 15.12 5.34 1.81
C SER A 61 14.16 5.55 0.64
N ARG A 62 12.86 5.52 0.92
CA ARG A 62 11.78 5.65 -0.05
C ARG A 62 11.69 7.05 -0.65
N ARG A 63 11.91 8.10 0.14
CA ARG A 63 12.03 9.50 -0.31
C ARG A 63 13.08 9.67 -1.40
N THR A 64 14.24 9.02 -1.23
CA THR A 64 15.31 9.09 -2.24
C THR A 64 14.87 8.46 -3.56
N LEU A 65 14.21 7.30 -3.50
CA LEU A 65 13.69 6.59 -4.67
C LEU A 65 12.50 7.32 -5.33
N ALA A 66 11.66 7.98 -4.55
CA ALA A 66 10.51 8.74 -5.04
C ALA A 66 10.89 9.93 -5.93
N ARG A 67 12.08 10.50 -5.69
CA ARG A 67 12.66 11.56 -6.54
C ARG A 67 13.18 11.02 -7.87
N GLU A 68 13.52 9.74 -7.93
CA GLU A 68 13.95 9.08 -9.16
C GLU A 68 12.75 8.60 -9.99
N ASP A 69 11.77 7.91 -9.38
CA ASP A 69 10.54 7.47 -10.03
C ASP A 69 9.37 7.28 -9.04
N GLY A 70 8.73 8.38 -8.66
CA GLY A 70 7.57 8.35 -7.74
C GLY A 70 6.43 7.45 -8.22
N ALA A 71 6.18 7.38 -9.53
CA ALA A 71 5.09 6.55 -10.07
C ALA A 71 5.28 5.06 -9.78
N ALA A 72 6.52 4.56 -9.81
CA ALA A 72 6.83 3.16 -9.51
C ALA A 72 6.54 2.80 -8.04
N LEU A 73 6.51 3.77 -7.12
CA LEU A 73 6.17 3.55 -5.71
C LEU A 73 4.68 3.66 -5.44
N LEU A 74 3.91 4.33 -6.31
CA LEU A 74 2.45 4.41 -6.19
C LEU A 74 1.75 3.19 -6.79
N ALA A 75 2.33 2.59 -7.82
CA ALA A 75 1.88 1.35 -8.44
C ALA A 75 3.04 0.34 -8.52
N PRO A 76 3.53 -0.18 -7.37
CA PRO A 76 4.67 -1.07 -7.31
C PRO A 76 4.46 -2.35 -8.12
N PRO A 77 5.26 -2.60 -9.18
CA PRO A 77 5.14 -3.80 -10.00
C PRO A 77 5.59 -5.09 -9.26
N TRP A 78 6.25 -4.95 -8.10
CA TRP A 78 6.62 -6.06 -7.23
C TRP A 78 5.54 -6.43 -6.20
N CYS A 79 4.43 -5.71 -6.16
CA CYS A 79 3.26 -6.04 -5.35
C CYS A 79 2.19 -6.74 -6.21
N THR A 80 1.35 -7.56 -5.57
CA THR A 80 0.19 -8.17 -6.25
C THR A 80 -0.86 -7.12 -6.62
N SER A 81 -1.81 -7.47 -7.49
CA SER A 81 -2.92 -6.56 -7.83
C SER A 81 -3.77 -6.20 -6.62
N PHE A 82 -3.98 -7.15 -5.70
CA PHE A 82 -4.70 -6.92 -4.45
C PHE A 82 -3.94 -6.01 -3.49
N GLU A 83 -2.63 -6.23 -3.32
CA GLU A 83 -1.80 -5.32 -2.52
C GLU A 83 -1.88 -3.90 -3.08
N ASN A 84 -1.71 -3.75 -4.40
CA ASN A 84 -1.85 -2.46 -5.08
C ASN A 84 -3.21 -1.80 -4.86
N SER A 85 -4.32 -2.56 -4.84
CA SER A 85 -5.67 -1.99 -4.70
C SER A 85 -5.97 -1.46 -3.29
N VAL A 86 -5.17 -1.81 -2.28
CA VAL A 86 -5.34 -1.34 -0.90
C VAL A 86 -4.30 -0.29 -0.48
N LEU A 87 -3.39 0.09 -1.39
CA LEU A 87 -2.45 1.19 -1.16
C LEU A 87 -3.15 2.55 -1.35
N TRP A 88 -2.81 3.49 -0.47
CA TRP A 88 -3.12 4.90 -0.60
C TRP A 88 -1.80 5.66 -0.73
N LEU A 89 -1.54 6.38 -1.81
CA LEU A 89 -0.27 7.12 -2.01
C LEU A 89 0.99 6.26 -1.69
N GLY A 90 1.05 5.04 -2.24
CA GLY A 90 2.19 4.13 -2.10
C GLY A 90 2.38 3.47 -0.72
N GLY A 91 1.39 3.52 0.17
CA GLY A 91 1.45 2.85 1.48
C GLY A 91 0.07 2.66 2.12
N CYS A 92 0.02 2.25 3.38
CA CYS A 92 -1.26 2.18 4.11
C CYS A 92 -1.85 3.58 4.32
N ARG A 93 -3.17 3.70 4.43
CA ARG A 93 -3.80 4.95 4.87
C ARG A 93 -3.59 5.14 6.39
N PRO A 94 -2.98 6.23 6.89
CA PRO A 94 -2.65 6.41 8.31
C PRO A 94 -3.81 6.17 9.30
N SER A 95 -5.03 6.57 8.93
CA SER A 95 -6.26 6.38 9.72
C SER A 95 -6.60 4.90 9.95
N LEU A 96 -6.08 3.96 9.16
CA LEU A 96 -6.23 2.52 9.41
C LEU A 96 -5.61 2.11 10.74
N THR A 97 -4.45 2.67 11.12
CA THR A 97 -3.81 2.35 12.39
C THR A 97 -4.65 2.83 13.58
N ILE A 98 -5.29 3.99 13.45
CA ILE A 98 -6.19 4.52 14.49
C ILE A 98 -7.48 3.69 14.57
N ARG A 99 -8.04 3.28 13.42
CA ARG A 99 -9.21 2.40 13.38
C ARG A 99 -8.93 1.03 14.00
N LEU A 100 -7.75 0.47 13.73
CA LEU A 100 -7.30 -0.75 14.39
C LEU A 100 -7.26 -0.56 15.91
N LEU A 101 -6.76 0.57 16.40
CA LEU A 101 -6.77 0.87 17.82
C LEU A 101 -8.19 0.88 18.40
N TYR A 102 -9.16 1.54 17.77
CA TYR A 102 -10.55 1.52 18.25
C TYR A 102 -11.11 0.10 18.32
N SER A 103 -10.85 -0.72 17.30
CA SER A 103 -11.27 -2.13 17.29
C SER A 103 -10.66 -2.93 18.44
N LEU A 104 -9.40 -2.67 18.79
CA LEU A 104 -8.73 -3.31 19.92
C LEU A 104 -9.20 -2.77 21.29
N SER A 105 -9.89 -1.62 21.35
CA SER A 105 -10.20 -0.90 22.60
C SER A 105 -11.64 -1.04 23.11
N GLY A 106 -12.58 -1.59 22.33
CA GLY A 106 -14.02 -1.51 22.63
C GLY A 106 -14.67 -2.68 23.39
N GLU A 107 -14.07 -3.87 23.41
CA GLU A 107 -14.77 -5.18 23.56
C GLU A 107 -15.91 -5.35 22.52
N GLY A 108 -15.83 -6.42 21.71
CA GLY A 108 -16.67 -6.62 20.53
C GLY A 108 -16.02 -6.27 19.17
N LEU A 109 -14.89 -6.89 18.81
CA LEU A 109 -14.93 -7.61 17.52
C LEU A 109 -15.52 -9.03 17.71
N GLU A 110 -15.38 -9.56 18.95
CA GLU A 110 -15.79 -10.82 19.63
C GLU A 110 -15.89 -12.15 18.84
N GLU A 111 -15.91 -12.15 17.51
CA GLU A 111 -15.87 -13.34 16.65
C GLU A 111 -14.87 -13.18 15.48
N HIS A 112 -14.59 -11.96 15.01
CA HIS A 112 -14.01 -11.72 13.68
C HIS A 112 -12.47 -11.65 13.57
N ILE A 113 -11.71 -11.61 14.68
CA ILE A 113 -10.24 -11.80 14.66
C ILE A 113 -9.87 -13.23 15.10
N GLU A 114 -10.65 -13.87 15.98
CA GLU A 114 -10.37 -15.24 16.43
C GLU A 114 -10.62 -16.29 15.32
N GLU A 115 -11.58 -16.11 14.42
CA GLU A 115 -11.74 -16.91 13.19
C GLU A 115 -10.65 -16.61 12.13
N PHE A 116 -10.13 -15.37 12.13
CA PHE A 116 -9.12 -14.92 11.17
C PHE A 116 -7.70 -15.39 11.53
N ILE A 117 -7.42 -15.60 12.82
CA ILE A 117 -6.10 -16.00 13.36
C ILE A 117 -6.05 -17.46 13.84
N SER A 118 -7.17 -18.14 14.16
CA SER A 118 -7.11 -19.52 14.68
C SER A 118 -6.47 -20.55 13.72
N SER A 119 -6.31 -20.22 12.42
CA SER A 119 -5.52 -20.99 11.44
C SER A 119 -3.99 -20.78 11.50
N ALA A 120 -3.47 -19.98 12.43
CA ALA A 120 -2.03 -19.84 12.72
C ALA A 120 -1.59 -20.47 14.07
N ARG A 121 -2.54 -21.03 14.84
CA ARG A 121 -2.40 -21.95 15.99
C ARG A 121 -1.44 -21.53 17.14
N GLY A 122 -2.02 -20.84 18.12
CA GLY A 122 -1.84 -21.20 19.54
C GLY A 122 -1.40 -20.08 20.49
N ALA A 123 -2.23 -19.86 21.52
CA ALA A 123 -2.03 -19.04 22.72
C ALA A 123 -2.28 -17.53 22.59
N LEU A 124 -3.39 -17.06 23.16
CA LEU A 124 -3.39 -16.33 24.43
C LEU A 124 -4.85 -16.23 24.92
N GLY A 125 -5.13 -16.83 26.07
CA GLY A 125 -6.42 -16.76 26.74
C GLY A 125 -6.49 -15.65 27.80
N ASP A 126 -7.73 -15.27 28.08
CA ASP A 126 -8.28 -14.55 29.24
C ASP A 126 -7.73 -13.15 29.58
N ALA A 127 -8.48 -12.12 29.15
CA ALA A 127 -8.60 -10.85 29.88
C ALA A 127 -10.00 -10.25 29.65
N ARG A 128 -10.88 -10.36 30.65
CA ARG A 128 -12.22 -9.76 30.70
C ARG A 128 -12.18 -8.41 31.42
N GLY A 129 -12.85 -7.37 30.86
CA GLY A 129 -13.48 -6.30 31.66
C GLY A 129 -13.07 -4.84 31.39
N MET A 130 -12.19 -4.61 30.42
CA MET A 130 -11.88 -3.35 29.76
C MET A 130 -11.37 -3.81 28.39
N GLY A 131 -11.72 -3.14 27.28
CA GLY A 131 -11.20 -3.49 25.94
C GLY A 131 -9.74 -3.95 25.96
N LEU A 132 -9.33 -4.87 25.10
CA LEU A 132 -8.04 -5.59 25.15
C LEU A 132 -6.80 -4.73 25.51
N LEU A 133 -6.80 -3.45 25.15
CA LEU A 133 -5.75 -2.47 25.45
C LEU A 133 -5.90 -1.64 26.74
N GLY A 134 -7.08 -1.58 27.36
CA GLY A 134 -7.37 -0.73 28.52
C GLY A 134 -7.25 0.77 28.23
N ILE A 135 -7.73 1.24 27.08
CA ILE A 135 -7.68 2.66 26.71
C ILE A 135 -8.56 3.49 27.66
N THR A 136 -7.96 4.50 28.29
CA THR A 136 -8.68 5.43 29.18
C THR A 136 -9.52 6.43 28.38
N ALA A 137 -10.56 7.01 29.01
CA ALA A 137 -11.38 8.05 28.39
C ALA A 137 -10.53 9.24 27.89
N ARG A 138 -9.50 9.65 28.66
CA ARG A 138 -8.59 10.71 28.25
C ARG A 138 -7.76 10.33 27.04
N GLN A 139 -7.24 9.10 26.99
CA GLN A 139 -6.53 8.62 25.81
C GLN A 139 -7.47 8.59 24.60
N LEU A 140 -8.70 8.13 24.76
CA LEU A 140 -9.69 8.10 23.67
C LEU A 140 -9.99 9.49 23.10
N GLU A 141 -10.08 10.52 23.93
CA GLU A 141 -10.19 11.92 23.47
C GLU A 141 -8.99 12.32 22.60
N LEU A 142 -7.76 12.04 23.06
CA LEU A 142 -6.53 12.35 22.31
C LEU A 142 -6.43 11.58 21.00
N VAL A 143 -6.82 10.30 21.00
CA VAL A 143 -6.89 9.47 19.79
C VAL A 143 -7.91 10.04 18.80
N ASN A 144 -9.09 10.45 19.28
CA ASN A 144 -10.12 11.07 18.44
C ASN A 144 -9.62 12.38 17.81
N ASP A 145 -8.91 13.22 18.56
CA ASP A 145 -8.32 14.45 18.03
C ASP A 145 -7.21 14.18 17.00
N LEU A 146 -6.36 13.18 17.26
CA LEU A 146 -5.39 12.71 16.26
C LEU A 146 -6.09 12.18 15.00
N HIS A 147 -7.19 11.44 15.15
CA HIS A 147 -7.95 10.89 14.03
C HIS A 147 -8.54 11.99 13.15
N ARG A 148 -9.18 12.99 13.75
CA ARG A 148 -9.77 14.13 13.01
C ARG A 148 -8.70 14.90 12.22
N ARG A 149 -7.53 15.15 12.82
CA ARG A 149 -6.41 15.81 12.14
C ARG A 149 -5.89 14.96 10.98
N THR A 150 -5.62 13.68 11.25
CA THR A 150 -5.16 12.71 10.24
C THR A 150 -6.11 12.62 9.06
N LEU A 151 -7.43 12.54 9.29
CA LEU A 151 -8.44 12.50 8.23
C LEU A 151 -8.46 13.79 7.39
N ARG A 152 -8.25 14.96 8.02
CA ARG A 152 -8.15 16.24 7.30
C ARG A 152 -6.97 16.22 6.33
N ASP A 153 -5.81 15.79 6.81
CA ASP A 153 -4.58 15.76 6.02
C ASP A 153 -4.63 14.67 4.93
N GLU A 154 -5.24 13.51 5.23
CA GLU A 154 -5.53 12.47 4.23
C GLU A 154 -6.42 12.96 3.09
N ASN A 155 -7.48 13.71 3.43
CA ASN A 155 -8.39 14.28 2.43
C ASN A 155 -7.67 15.33 1.60
N ALA A 156 -6.92 16.25 2.23
CA ALA A 156 -6.15 17.27 1.51
C ALA A 156 -5.13 16.66 0.53
N LEU A 157 -4.44 15.58 0.92
CA LEU A 157 -3.52 14.87 0.04
C LEU A 157 -4.25 14.12 -1.09
N SER A 158 -5.43 13.57 -0.82
CA SER A 158 -6.25 12.88 -1.83
C SER A 158 -6.81 13.85 -2.86
N ASP A 159 -7.27 15.02 -2.42
CA ASP A 159 -7.76 16.10 -3.31
C ASP A 159 -6.63 16.60 -4.21
N ARG A 160 -5.43 16.80 -3.65
CA ARG A 160 -4.24 17.19 -4.44
C ARG A 160 -3.80 16.11 -5.43
N LEU A 161 -3.95 14.83 -5.09
CA LEU A 161 -3.72 13.74 -6.04
C LEU A 161 -4.71 13.81 -7.21
N ALA A 162 -5.99 14.04 -6.93
CA ALA A 162 -7.02 14.17 -7.96
C ALA A 162 -6.71 15.37 -8.88
N THR A 163 -6.41 16.54 -8.31
CA THR A 163 -6.00 17.72 -9.09
C THR A 163 -4.76 17.43 -9.94
N LEU A 164 -3.76 16.73 -9.42
CA LEU A 164 -2.56 16.39 -10.19
C LEU A 164 -2.87 15.44 -11.36
N GLN A 165 -3.82 14.52 -11.19
CA GLN A 165 -4.27 13.60 -12.25
C GLN A 165 -5.05 14.33 -13.36
N GLU A 166 -5.88 15.30 -12.98
CA GLU A 166 -6.59 16.17 -13.92
C GLU A 166 -5.62 17.09 -14.66
N ASP A 167 -4.70 17.73 -13.91
CA ASP A 167 -3.74 18.68 -14.43
C ASP A 167 -2.84 18.08 -15.50
N ILE A 168 -2.27 16.87 -15.33
CA ILE A 168 -1.42 16.29 -16.39
C ILE A 168 -2.20 16.10 -17.71
N ALA A 169 -3.47 15.70 -17.62
CA ALA A 169 -4.31 15.48 -18.79
C ALA A 169 -4.62 16.80 -19.48
N ASP A 170 -5.10 17.80 -18.73
CA ASP A 170 -5.47 19.11 -19.26
C ASP A 170 -4.25 19.97 -19.64
N ARG A 171 -3.13 19.76 -18.95
CA ARG A 171 -1.90 20.56 -18.96
C ARG A 171 -0.67 19.69 -18.60
N PRO A 172 0.03 19.06 -19.58
CA PRO A 172 0.15 19.52 -20.96
C PRO A 172 -0.32 18.52 -22.03
N LEU A 173 -0.80 17.33 -21.66
CA LEU A 173 -1.03 16.26 -22.64
C LEU A 173 -2.09 16.62 -23.70
N LEU A 174 -3.25 17.14 -23.29
CA LEU A 174 -4.30 17.53 -24.22
C LEU A 174 -3.89 18.68 -25.16
N PRO A 175 -3.25 19.77 -24.70
CA PRO A 175 -2.63 20.77 -25.57
C PRO A 175 -1.69 20.17 -26.61
N ILE A 176 -0.76 19.30 -26.20
CA ILE A 176 0.19 18.63 -27.09
C ILE A 176 -0.55 17.85 -28.19
N VAL A 177 -1.59 17.09 -27.81
CA VAL A 177 -2.41 16.33 -28.76
C VAL A 177 -3.15 17.26 -29.73
N ARG A 178 -3.72 18.37 -29.24
CA ARG A 178 -4.47 19.34 -30.07
C ARG A 178 -3.56 20.05 -31.07
N GLU A 179 -2.40 20.52 -30.63
CA GLU A 179 -1.42 21.20 -31.50
C GLU A 179 -0.95 20.28 -32.62
N ARG A 180 -0.69 19.01 -32.31
CA ARG A 180 -0.33 17.99 -33.31
C ARG A 180 -1.46 17.71 -34.28
N ALA A 181 -2.70 17.60 -33.79
CA ALA A 181 -3.87 17.42 -34.64
C ALA A 181 -4.03 18.60 -35.63
N MET A 182 -3.82 19.82 -35.17
CA MET A 182 -3.89 21.03 -35.99
C MET A 182 -2.75 21.09 -37.02
N ALA A 183 -1.51 20.80 -36.62
CA ALA A 183 -0.36 20.75 -37.52
C ALA A 183 -0.52 19.68 -38.61
N ALA A 184 -1.04 18.50 -38.24
CA ALA A 184 -1.40 17.43 -39.15
C ALA A 184 -2.45 17.85 -40.17
N ALA A 185 -3.53 18.49 -39.71
CA ALA A 185 -4.60 18.98 -40.58
C ALA A 185 -4.10 20.06 -41.56
N ALA A 186 -3.22 20.95 -41.11
CA ALA A 186 -2.61 21.98 -41.96
C ALA A 186 -1.72 21.37 -43.06
N ALA A 187 -0.97 20.30 -42.75
CA ALA A 187 -0.08 19.63 -43.70
C ALA A 187 -0.83 18.88 -44.82
N LEU A 188 -2.08 18.44 -44.58
CA LEU A 188 -2.91 17.74 -45.57
C LEU A 188 -3.61 18.66 -46.57
N GLY A 189 -3.65 19.97 -46.32
CA GLY A 189 -4.28 20.97 -47.20
C GLY A 189 -5.80 20.81 -47.36
N SER A 190 -6.45 21.83 -47.94
CA SER A 190 -7.90 21.96 -48.17
C SER A 190 -8.52 20.95 -49.17
N GLY A 191 -7.89 19.80 -49.43
CA GLY A 191 -8.19 18.93 -50.57
C GLY A 191 -9.05 17.68 -50.30
N ALA A 192 -9.30 17.28 -49.05
CA ALA A 192 -9.96 16.00 -48.76
C ALA A 192 -11.34 16.20 -48.09
N ARG A 193 -12.32 16.61 -48.89
CA ARG A 193 -13.72 16.26 -48.62
C ARG A 193 -13.92 14.86 -49.16
N ASP A 194 -13.95 13.88 -48.27
CA ASP A 194 -14.61 12.57 -48.36
C ASP A 194 -13.71 11.45 -47.82
N GLY A 195 -14.18 10.81 -46.73
CA GLY A 195 -13.60 9.57 -46.22
C GLY A 195 -13.27 9.62 -44.72
N LEU A 196 -14.22 9.17 -43.90
CA LEU A 196 -14.00 8.77 -42.52
C LEU A 196 -12.84 7.74 -42.46
N GLY A 197 -11.69 8.11 -41.86
CA GLY A 197 -10.63 7.13 -41.57
C GLY A 197 -9.21 7.62 -41.28
N ALA A 198 -8.87 8.90 -41.51
CA ALA A 198 -7.48 9.36 -41.43
C ALA A 198 -7.05 10.02 -40.08
N GLY A 199 -7.98 10.24 -39.15
CA GLY A 199 -7.73 11.07 -37.96
C GLY A 199 -6.81 10.45 -36.89
N CYS A 200 -6.65 9.13 -36.86
CA CYS A 200 -5.91 8.44 -35.78
C CYS A 200 -4.41 8.34 -36.06
N PHE A 201 -4.00 8.22 -37.32
CA PHE A 201 -2.60 7.90 -37.67
C PHE A 201 -1.62 9.07 -37.54
N VAL A 202 -2.10 10.33 -37.54
CA VAL A 202 -1.21 11.51 -37.57
C VAL A 202 -0.80 12.01 -36.18
N LEU A 203 -1.44 11.53 -35.12
CA LEU A 203 -1.10 11.89 -33.73
C LEU A 203 0.07 11.07 -33.18
N ALA A 204 0.30 9.87 -33.73
CA ALA A 204 1.36 8.99 -33.30
C ALA A 204 2.66 9.27 -34.08
N ARG A 205 3.71 9.72 -33.38
CA ARG A 205 5.08 9.63 -33.93
C ARG A 205 5.41 8.13 -34.15
N PRO A 206 6.28 7.79 -35.10
CA PRO A 206 6.79 6.43 -35.25
C PRO A 206 7.30 5.90 -33.90
N ALA A 207 7.03 4.63 -33.61
CA ALA A 207 7.52 3.99 -32.40
C ALA A 207 9.05 4.13 -32.29
N GLY A 208 9.54 4.59 -31.14
CA GLY A 208 10.98 4.77 -30.87
C GLY A 208 11.52 6.19 -31.07
N VAL A 209 10.69 7.17 -31.44
CA VAL A 209 11.11 8.57 -31.54
C VAL A 209 10.86 9.30 -30.21
N VAL A 210 11.93 9.81 -29.59
CA VAL A 210 11.90 10.60 -28.35
C VAL A 210 11.00 11.82 -28.52
N ASP A 211 10.19 12.10 -27.50
CA ASP A 211 9.21 13.18 -27.49
C ASP A 211 9.45 14.07 -26.26
N PRO A 212 10.37 15.04 -26.36
CA PRO A 212 10.90 15.75 -25.20
C PRO A 212 9.83 16.53 -24.43
N GLU A 213 8.76 16.96 -25.11
CA GLU A 213 7.65 17.69 -24.48
C GLU A 213 6.75 16.76 -23.66
N VAL A 214 6.38 15.61 -24.23
CA VAL A 214 5.62 14.56 -23.52
C VAL A 214 6.48 13.96 -22.40
N ASP A 215 7.77 13.74 -22.62
CA ASP A 215 8.69 13.24 -21.60
C ASP A 215 8.82 14.23 -20.43
N ALA A 216 8.89 15.54 -20.71
CA ALA A 216 8.89 16.58 -19.67
C ALA A 216 7.56 16.62 -18.89
N ALA A 217 6.43 16.47 -19.59
CA ALA A 217 5.10 16.36 -18.97
C ALA A 217 5.01 15.20 -17.97
N ILE A 218 5.41 14.00 -18.43
CA ILE A 218 5.44 12.79 -17.62
C ILE A 218 6.41 12.96 -16.46
N GLY A 219 7.58 13.56 -16.70
CA GLY A 219 8.57 13.85 -15.67
C GLY A 219 8.04 14.76 -14.56
N SER A 220 7.35 15.85 -14.92
CA SER A 220 6.73 16.78 -13.97
C SER A 220 5.65 16.11 -13.12
N TYR A 221 4.79 15.31 -13.75
CA TYR A 221 3.76 14.54 -13.06
C TYR A 221 4.36 13.51 -12.09
N LYS A 222 5.36 12.74 -12.53
CA LYS A 222 6.09 11.81 -11.66
C LYS A 222 6.72 12.50 -10.46
N ALA A 223 7.30 13.69 -10.65
CA ALA A 223 7.83 14.50 -9.56
C ALA A 223 6.72 14.98 -8.60
N GLY A 224 5.53 15.32 -9.12
CA GLY A 224 4.35 15.63 -8.32
C GLY A 224 3.90 14.45 -7.46
N LEU A 225 3.81 13.25 -8.04
CA LEU A 225 3.51 12.03 -7.30
C LEU A 225 4.56 11.74 -6.22
N GLY A 226 5.84 11.96 -6.52
CA GLY A 226 6.94 11.84 -5.56
C GLY A 226 6.74 12.75 -4.34
N ARG A 227 6.38 14.02 -4.54
CA ARG A 227 6.09 14.96 -3.44
C ARG A 227 4.89 14.50 -2.59
N LEU A 228 3.80 14.10 -3.22
CA LEU A 228 2.62 13.59 -2.50
C LEU A 228 2.95 12.33 -1.68
N LEU A 229 3.81 11.46 -2.20
CA LEU A 229 4.28 10.28 -1.47
C LEU A 229 5.15 10.66 -0.27
N GLU A 230 6.07 11.62 -0.43
CA GLU A 230 6.89 12.13 0.68
C GLU A 230 6.02 12.69 1.81
N GLU A 231 5.00 13.48 1.49
CA GLU A 231 4.06 14.06 2.45
C GLU A 231 3.16 12.98 3.10
N ALA A 232 2.69 12.00 2.31
CA ALA A 232 1.91 10.88 2.84
C ALA A 232 2.72 10.02 3.82
N ASP A 233 4.03 9.86 3.59
CA ASP A 233 4.91 9.15 4.50
C ASP A 233 5.20 9.89 5.79
N GLU A 234 5.34 11.20 5.71
CA GLU A 234 5.45 12.04 6.89
C GLU A 234 4.17 11.97 7.73
N LEU A 235 3.00 11.97 7.08
CA LEU A 235 1.73 11.78 7.78
C LEU A 235 1.64 10.40 8.46
N ARG A 236 2.02 9.31 7.76
CA ARG A 236 2.07 7.96 8.37
C ARG A 236 2.97 7.92 9.60
N LEU A 237 4.19 8.44 9.47
CA LEU A 237 5.19 8.37 10.52
C LEU A 237 4.81 9.24 11.72
N SER A 238 4.32 10.45 11.49
CA SER A 238 3.87 11.35 12.56
C SER A 238 2.65 10.79 13.28
N THR A 239 1.63 10.31 12.56
CA THR A 239 0.45 9.67 13.17
C THR A 239 0.86 8.45 14.01
N ALA A 240 1.68 7.55 13.47
CA ALA A 240 2.12 6.36 14.19
C ALA A 240 2.97 6.70 15.42
N ARG A 241 3.89 7.67 15.30
CA ARG A 241 4.73 8.15 16.41
C ARG A 241 3.88 8.78 17.50
N THR A 242 3.06 9.78 17.19
CA THR A 242 2.22 10.45 18.19
C THR A 242 1.31 9.45 18.90
N LEU A 243 0.73 8.50 18.18
CA LEU A 243 -0.05 7.44 18.80
C LEU A 243 0.77 6.61 19.78
N ALA A 244 1.92 6.09 19.34
CA ALA A 244 2.71 5.12 20.09
C ALA A 244 3.57 5.72 21.22
N THR A 245 3.96 7.00 21.12
CA THR A 245 4.91 7.63 22.06
C THR A 245 4.30 8.73 22.91
N GLU A 246 3.19 9.34 22.49
CA GLU A 246 2.59 10.48 23.20
C GLU A 246 1.23 10.13 23.84
N ILE A 247 0.46 9.23 23.22
CA ILE A 247 -0.91 8.92 23.67
C ILE A 247 -0.97 7.60 24.45
N LEU A 248 -0.39 6.54 23.89
CA LEU A 248 -0.47 5.19 24.45
C LEU A 248 0.57 4.96 25.55
N THR A 249 0.25 4.06 26.48
CA THR A 249 1.28 3.51 27.37
C THR A 249 2.24 2.62 26.57
N PRO A 250 3.46 2.36 27.06
CA PRO A 250 4.42 1.54 26.33
C PRO A 250 3.87 0.15 25.98
N ARG A 251 3.11 -0.46 26.90
CA ARG A 251 2.46 -1.75 26.68
C ARG A 251 1.40 -1.67 25.57
N GLN A 252 0.48 -0.70 25.65
CA GLN A 252 -0.55 -0.48 24.63
C GLN A 252 0.04 -0.22 23.24
N ALA A 253 1.14 0.54 23.20
CA ALA A 253 1.86 0.82 21.97
C ALA A 253 2.46 -0.46 21.36
N VAL A 254 3.09 -1.32 22.18
CA VAL A 254 3.61 -2.61 21.72
C VAL A 254 2.48 -3.49 21.18
N GLU A 255 1.39 -3.66 21.94
CA GLU A 255 0.22 -4.46 21.52
C GLU A 255 -0.39 -3.95 20.20
N THR A 256 -0.53 -2.63 20.06
CA THR A 256 -1.03 -1.99 18.83
C THR A 256 -0.09 -2.22 17.64
N LEU A 257 1.23 -2.11 17.84
CA LEU A 257 2.23 -2.31 16.78
C LEU A 257 2.34 -3.77 16.37
N VAL A 258 2.20 -4.71 17.29
CA VAL A 258 2.10 -6.16 17.00
C VAL A 258 0.91 -6.41 16.09
N ALA A 259 -0.29 -5.97 16.49
CA ALA A 259 -1.51 -6.15 15.70
C ALA A 259 -1.39 -5.51 14.30
N ALA A 260 -0.80 -4.30 14.21
CA ALA A 260 -0.61 -3.62 12.93
C ALA A 260 0.34 -4.40 11.99
N LYS A 261 1.45 -4.92 12.53
CA LYS A 261 2.42 -5.73 11.76
C LYS A 261 1.83 -7.06 11.33
N GLN A 262 1.13 -7.76 12.24
CA GLN A 262 0.45 -9.02 11.93
C GLN A 262 -0.57 -8.82 10.80
N LEU A 263 -1.39 -7.77 10.88
CA LEU A 263 -2.35 -7.46 9.81
C LEU A 263 -1.65 -7.19 8.47
N HIS A 264 -0.58 -6.38 8.46
CA HIS A 264 0.17 -6.08 7.25
C HIS A 264 0.78 -7.34 6.61
N LEU A 265 1.48 -8.16 7.39
CA LEU A 265 2.13 -9.38 6.91
C LEU A 265 1.10 -10.41 6.46
N ALA A 266 -0.01 -10.56 7.18
CA ALA A 266 -1.05 -11.52 6.82
C ALA A 266 -1.77 -11.14 5.51
N VAL A 267 -2.07 -9.84 5.31
CA VAL A 267 -2.61 -9.31 4.04
C VAL A 267 -1.70 -9.66 2.87
N ARG A 268 -0.38 -9.47 3.06
CA ARG A 268 0.64 -9.82 2.07
C ARG A 268 0.64 -11.32 1.78
N ASP A 269 0.67 -12.17 2.81
CA ASP A 269 0.68 -13.63 2.67
C ASP A 269 -0.58 -14.17 1.98
N TRP A 270 -1.77 -13.65 2.31
CA TRP A 270 -3.00 -14.05 1.61
C TRP A 270 -2.98 -13.63 0.14
N SER A 271 -2.45 -12.45 -0.16
CA SER A 271 -2.38 -11.95 -1.53
C SER A 271 -1.50 -12.84 -2.41
N HIS A 272 -0.33 -13.25 -1.90
CA HIS A 272 0.60 -14.11 -2.61
C HIS A 272 0.06 -15.54 -2.77
N ARG A 273 -0.56 -16.12 -1.73
CA ARG A 273 -1.19 -17.45 -1.81
C ARG A 273 -2.25 -17.51 -2.92
N ARG A 274 -3.10 -16.49 -3.05
CA ARG A 274 -4.11 -16.43 -4.13
C ARG A 274 -3.50 -16.19 -5.51
N GLY A 275 -2.44 -15.38 -5.59
CA GLY A 275 -1.68 -15.18 -6.83
C GLY A 275 -1.11 -16.49 -7.39
N HIS A 276 -0.58 -17.36 -6.53
CA HIS A 276 -0.10 -18.69 -6.93
C HIS A 276 -1.21 -19.64 -7.39
N VAL A 277 -2.43 -19.54 -6.82
CA VAL A 277 -3.57 -20.37 -7.24
C VAL A 277 -4.07 -19.99 -8.63
N LEU A 278 -4.05 -18.70 -8.99
CA LEU A 278 -4.46 -18.21 -10.32
C LEU A 278 -3.39 -18.42 -11.41
N ALA A 279 -2.12 -18.62 -11.03
CA ALA A 279 -1.01 -18.85 -11.96
C ALA A 279 -0.81 -20.34 -12.35
N GLN A 280 -1.57 -21.26 -11.75
CA GLN A 280 -1.54 -22.67 -12.19
C GLN A 280 -2.31 -22.82 -13.51
N PRO A 281 -1.74 -23.44 -14.56
CA PRO A 281 -2.49 -23.73 -15.77
C PRO A 281 -3.67 -24.62 -15.41
N ALA A 282 -4.85 -24.30 -15.96
CA ALA A 282 -6.05 -25.11 -15.78
C ALA A 282 -5.71 -26.59 -16.03
N ARG A 283 -6.03 -27.46 -15.05
CA ARG A 283 -5.91 -28.90 -15.21
C ARG A 283 -6.62 -29.28 -16.52
N PRO A 284 -5.97 -30.05 -17.42
CA PRO A 284 -6.66 -30.54 -18.61
C PRO A 284 -7.89 -31.36 -18.18
N PRO A 285 -9.00 -31.28 -18.93
CA PRO A 285 -10.21 -32.00 -18.57
C PRO A 285 -9.90 -33.49 -18.47
N LEU A 286 -10.39 -34.12 -17.39
CA LEU A 286 -10.33 -35.56 -17.20
C LEU A 286 -10.93 -36.23 -18.45
N ALA A 287 -10.12 -37.03 -19.14
CA ALA A 287 -10.59 -37.84 -20.26
C ALA A 287 -11.78 -38.69 -19.79
N SER A 288 -12.91 -38.59 -20.51
CA SER A 288 -14.09 -39.39 -20.21
C SER A 288 -13.73 -40.89 -20.26
N PRO A 289 -14.26 -41.71 -19.33
CA PRO A 289 -14.00 -43.14 -19.35
C PRO A 289 -14.55 -43.73 -20.65
N ALA A 290 -13.70 -44.47 -21.35
CA ALA A 290 -14.07 -45.22 -22.55
C ALA A 290 -15.28 -46.11 -22.24
N GLN A 291 -16.35 -45.96 -23.00
CA GLN A 291 -17.50 -46.85 -22.95
C GLN A 291 -17.04 -48.25 -23.37
N SER A 292 -17.04 -49.18 -22.41
CA SER A 292 -16.90 -50.61 -22.69
C SER A 292 -18.13 -51.05 -23.48
N SER A 293 -17.92 -51.32 -24.77
CA SER A 293 -18.87 -52.01 -25.64
C SER A 293 -19.01 -53.46 -25.17
N ASP A 294 -20.00 -53.77 -24.34
CA ASP A 294 -20.51 -55.13 -24.22
C ASP A 294 -21.69 -55.32 -25.18
N ARG A 295 -21.39 -56.02 -26.28
CA ARG A 295 -22.38 -56.55 -27.22
C ARG A 295 -23.07 -57.72 -26.54
N ALA A 296 -24.35 -57.56 -26.20
CA ALA A 296 -25.28 -58.67 -26.18
C ALA A 296 -25.51 -59.15 -27.62
N ASN A 297 -25.47 -60.47 -27.84
CA ASN A 297 -26.15 -61.10 -28.97
C ASN A 297 -26.73 -62.45 -28.49
N PRO A 298 -27.82 -62.90 -29.12
CA PRO A 298 -28.99 -63.52 -28.47
C PRO A 298 -28.79 -64.96 -27.96
#